data_AF-A0AAD6MSK7-F1
#
_entry.id   AF-A0AAD6MSK7-F1
#
_cell.length_a   1.000
_cell.length_b   1.000
_cell.length_c   1.000
_cell.angle_alpha   90.00
_cell.angle_beta   90.00
_cell.angle_gamma   90.00
#
_symmetry.space_group_name_H-M   'P 1'
#
loop_
_entity.id
_entity.type
_entity.pdbx_description
1 polymer ?
#
loop_
_entity_poly.entity_id
_entity_poly.type
_entity_poly.pdbx_seq_one_letter_code
_entity_poly.pdbx_strand_id
1 'polypeptide(L)'
;MMAQRPLPKLVPGLVDPESMAGEQATIQACAVLEKLSAAIANGDFKALEQCFYTEQAYWRDQVALTYHIRTFRTPGAVASSLLETTKLRKITAEGIRVDGSAAFLPMTPVFVRIGLTF
;
A
#
# COMPACT_ATOMS: atom_id res chain seq x y z
N MET A 1 -20.97 21.96 1.05
CA MET A 1 -20.20 21.59 2.26
C MET A 1 -19.04 20.72 1.82
N MET A 2 -17.78 21.15 1.99
CA MET A 2 -16.61 20.32 1.70
C MET A 2 -16.60 19.15 2.70
N ALA A 3 -16.71 17.92 2.21
CA ALA A 3 -16.53 16.75 3.06
C ALA A 3 -15.13 16.83 3.67
N GLN A 4 -15.03 17.02 4.98
CA GLN A 4 -13.75 16.88 5.67
C GLN A 4 -13.37 15.40 5.55
N ARG A 5 -12.31 15.12 4.80
CA ARG A 5 -11.84 13.75 4.58
C ARG A 5 -10.50 13.57 5.30
N PRO A 6 -10.51 13.40 6.64
CA PRO A 6 -9.28 13.28 7.41
C PRO A 6 -8.45 12.09 6.94
N LEU A 7 -7.15 12.14 7.22
CA LEU A 7 -6.26 11.02 6.99
C LEU A 7 -6.59 9.85 7.93
N PRO A 8 -6.19 8.63 7.59
CA PRO A 8 -6.46 7.51 8.46
C PRO A 8 -5.86 7.68 9.83
N LYS A 9 -6.66 7.46 10.88
CA LYS A 9 -6.18 7.39 12.25
C LYS A 9 -5.91 5.92 12.56
N LEU A 10 -4.64 5.55 12.60
CA LEU A 10 -4.25 4.24 13.12
C LEU A 10 -4.47 4.23 14.64
N VAL A 11 -5.06 3.15 15.15
CA VAL A 11 -5.25 2.97 16.59
C VAL A 11 -3.87 2.91 17.26
N PRO A 12 -3.62 3.69 18.34
CA PRO A 12 -2.37 3.59 19.09
C PRO A 12 -2.12 2.14 19.54
N GLY A 13 -0.90 1.65 19.35
CA GLY A 13 -0.54 0.26 19.68
C GLY A 13 -0.97 -0.79 18.65
N LEU A 14 -1.53 -0.39 17.50
CA LEU A 14 -1.84 -1.34 16.40
C LEU A 14 -0.58 -2.07 15.90
N VAL A 15 0.55 -1.39 15.88
CA VAL A 15 1.86 -1.97 15.56
C VAL A 15 2.81 -1.62 16.70
N ASP A 16 3.45 -2.63 17.28
CA ASP A 16 4.54 -2.44 18.22
C ASP A 16 5.81 -2.03 17.46
N PRO A 17 6.36 -0.82 17.65
CA PRO A 17 7.57 -0.38 16.96
C PRO A 17 8.79 -1.25 17.27
N GLU A 18 8.89 -1.81 18.47
CA GLU A 18 10.02 -2.66 18.86
C GLU A 18 10.00 -3.98 18.08
N SER A 19 8.80 -4.49 17.76
CA SER A 19 8.62 -5.68 16.92
C SER A 19 9.05 -5.48 15.46
N MET A 20 9.37 -4.25 15.03
CA MET A 20 9.76 -3.92 13.65
C MET A 20 11.24 -3.52 13.53
N ALA A 21 12.07 -3.81 14.54
CA ALA A 21 13.50 -3.52 14.52
C ALA A 21 14.30 -4.46 13.59
N GLY A 22 15.42 -3.96 13.06
CA GLY A 22 16.35 -4.75 12.23
C GLY A 22 15.72 -5.23 10.92
N GLU A 23 15.97 -6.49 10.55
CA GLU A 23 15.47 -7.09 9.30
C GLU A 23 13.96 -7.35 9.29
N GLN A 24 13.31 -7.29 10.46
CA GLN A 24 11.90 -7.66 10.60
C GLN A 24 10.97 -6.74 9.78
N ALA A 25 11.29 -5.45 9.69
CA ALA A 25 10.58 -4.52 8.81
C ALA A 25 10.66 -4.94 7.34
N THR A 26 11.82 -5.45 6.90
CA THR A 26 12.04 -5.93 5.52
C THR A 26 11.26 -7.22 5.28
N ILE A 27 11.30 -8.16 6.21
CA ILE A 27 10.54 -9.42 6.13
C ILE A 27 9.04 -9.14 5.98
N GLN A 28 8.48 -8.25 6.82
CA GLN A 28 7.08 -7.90 6.77
C GLN A 28 6.70 -7.16 5.47
N ALA A 29 7.56 -6.23 5.02
CA ALA A 29 7.35 -5.52 3.76
C ALA A 29 7.34 -6.49 2.56
N CYS A 30 8.30 -7.42 2.48
CA CYS A 30 8.36 -8.44 1.44
C CYS A 30 7.11 -9.31 1.46
N ALA A 31 6.70 -9.82 2.63
CA ALA A 31 5.51 -10.68 2.75
C ALA A 31 4.22 -9.98 2.28
N VAL A 32 4.07 -8.68 2.58
CA VAL A 32 2.92 -7.88 2.10
C VAL A 32 2.99 -7.66 0.60
N LEU A 33 4.16 -7.33 0.05
CA LEU A 33 4.34 -7.10 -1.38
C LEU A 33 4.19 -8.38 -2.22
N GLU A 34 4.58 -9.53 -1.68
CA GLU A 34 4.35 -10.83 -2.32
C GLU A 34 2.86 -11.13 -2.45
N LYS A 35 2.09 -10.93 -1.37
CA LYS A 35 0.62 -11.09 -1.40
C LYS A 35 -0.04 -10.12 -2.38
N LEU A 36 0.38 -8.86 -2.34
CA LEU A 36 -0.10 -7.81 -3.25
C LEU A 36 0.18 -8.19 -4.71
N SER A 37 1.42 -8.59 -5.00
CA SER A 37 1.86 -8.95 -6.35
C SER A 37 1.14 -10.20 -6.86
N ALA A 38 0.95 -11.22 -6.02
CA ALA A 38 0.20 -12.41 -6.36
C ALA A 38 -1.28 -12.10 -6.66
N ALA A 39 -1.91 -11.26 -5.85
CA ALA A 39 -3.29 -10.83 -6.08
C ALA A 39 -3.45 -10.05 -7.40
N ILE A 40 -2.49 -9.16 -7.70
CA ILE A 40 -2.45 -8.42 -8.96
C ILE A 40 -2.25 -9.36 -10.15
N ALA A 41 -1.27 -10.28 -10.08
CA ALA A 41 -0.95 -11.22 -11.15
C ALA A 41 -2.12 -12.15 -11.47
N ASN A 42 -2.86 -12.60 -10.45
CA ASN A 42 -4.03 -13.45 -10.61
C ASN A 42 -5.31 -12.66 -10.95
N GLY A 43 -5.27 -11.33 -10.93
CA GLY A 43 -6.46 -10.51 -11.07
C GLY A 43 -7.49 -10.69 -9.94
N ASP A 44 -7.04 -11.17 -8.76
CA ASP A 44 -7.91 -11.50 -7.64
C ASP A 44 -8.26 -10.23 -6.85
N PHE A 45 -9.43 -9.68 -7.16
CA PHE A 45 -9.96 -8.50 -6.50
C PHE A 45 -10.09 -8.67 -4.98
N LYS A 46 -10.53 -9.83 -4.49
CA LYS A 46 -10.79 -10.03 -3.05
C LYS A 46 -9.47 -10.14 -2.29
N ALA A 47 -8.51 -10.90 -2.82
CA ALA A 47 -7.19 -11.00 -2.22
C ALA A 47 -6.49 -9.62 -2.20
N LEU A 48 -6.68 -8.83 -3.25
CA LEU A 48 -6.13 -7.48 -3.34
C LEU A 48 -6.80 -6.52 -2.35
N GLU A 49 -8.12 -6.59 -2.21
CA GLU A 49 -8.87 -5.80 -1.24
C GLU A 49 -8.43 -6.08 0.21
N GLN A 50 -8.17 -7.35 0.54
CA GLN A 50 -7.69 -7.78 1.86
C GLN A 50 -6.28 -7.30 2.20
N CYS A 51 -5.50 -6.82 1.22
CA CYS A 51 -4.19 -6.23 1.48
C CYS A 51 -4.29 -4.83 2.11
N PHE A 52 -5.47 -4.21 2.12
CA PHE A 52 -5.68 -2.87 2.66
C PHE A 52 -6.37 -2.90 4.01
N TYR A 53 -6.06 -1.90 4.84
CA TYR A 53 -6.69 -1.73 6.14
C TYR A 53 -8.21 -1.54 5.99
N THR A 54 -9.00 -2.47 6.52
CA THR A 54 -10.44 -2.56 6.26
C THR A 54 -11.21 -1.37 6.82
N GLU A 55 -10.83 -0.87 7.99
CA GLU A 55 -11.55 0.24 8.63
C GLU A 55 -11.29 1.58 7.93
N GLN A 56 -10.08 1.77 7.38
CA GLN A 56 -9.69 3.06 6.83
C GLN A 56 -8.53 2.98 5.83
N ALA A 57 -8.82 2.44 4.64
CA ALA A 57 -7.85 2.43 3.55
C ALA A 57 -7.56 3.85 3.04
N TYR A 58 -6.30 4.14 2.74
CA TYR A 58 -5.90 5.35 2.05
C TYR A 58 -4.79 5.00 1.06
N TRP A 59 -5.11 5.17 -0.22
CA TRP A 59 -4.14 4.99 -1.29
C TRP A 59 -4.05 6.27 -2.10
N ARG A 60 -2.85 6.82 -2.17
CA ARG A 60 -2.54 7.96 -3.03
C ARG A 60 -1.75 7.45 -4.21
N ASP A 61 -2.41 7.39 -5.35
CA ASP A 61 -1.80 7.00 -6.61
C ASP A 61 -1.16 8.24 -7.24
N GLN A 62 0.17 8.35 -7.11
CA GLN A 62 0.96 9.32 -7.86
C GLN A 62 1.50 8.64 -9.11
N VAL A 63 0.64 8.50 -10.12
CA VAL A 63 1.07 8.10 -11.44
C VAL A 63 1.80 9.27 -12.09
N ALA A 64 3.13 9.19 -12.15
CA ALA A 64 4.00 10.22 -12.73
C ALA A 64 3.68 10.57 -14.20
N LEU A 65 2.82 9.80 -14.87
CA LEU A 65 2.59 9.89 -16.31
C LEU A 65 1.20 10.46 -16.71
N THR A 66 0.28 10.71 -15.77
CA THR A 66 -1.05 11.27 -16.09
C THR A 66 -1.40 12.58 -15.38
N TYR A 67 -0.49 13.16 -14.59
CA TYR A 67 -0.70 14.38 -13.77
C TYR A 67 -1.90 14.34 -12.79
N HIS A 68 -2.68 13.26 -12.76
CA HIS A 68 -3.84 13.11 -11.89
C HIS A 68 -3.45 12.42 -10.58
N ILE A 69 -3.40 13.21 -9.51
CA ILE A 69 -3.34 12.68 -8.15
C ILE A 69 -4.73 12.13 -7.82
N ARG A 70 -4.86 10.81 -7.80
CA ARG A 70 -6.09 10.14 -7.35
C ARG A 70 -5.93 9.69 -5.91
N THR A 71 -6.97 9.91 -5.11
CA THR A 71 -7.02 9.47 -3.71
C THR A 71 -8.19 8.53 -3.54
N PHE A 72 -7.89 7.27 -3.24
CA PHE A 72 -8.87 6.23 -2.95
C PHE A 72 -8.93 5.99 -1.45
N ARG A 73 -10.14 5.79 -0.92
CA ARG A 73 -10.41 5.76 0.53
C ARG A 73 -11.13 4.50 1.02
N THR A 74 -11.36 3.56 0.12
CA THR A 74 -12.02 2.29 0.41
C THR A 74 -11.20 1.17 -0.23
N PRO A 75 -10.96 0.05 0.47
CA PRO A 75 -10.19 -1.08 -0.05
C PRO A 75 -10.58 -1.49 -1.48
N GLY A 76 -11.88 -1.70 -1.75
CA GLY A 76 -12.36 -2.07 -3.08
C GLY A 76 -12.08 -1.04 -4.18
N ALA A 77 -12.12 0.26 -3.87
CA ALA A 77 -11.77 1.30 -4.85
C ALA A 77 -10.27 1.30 -5.18
N VAL A 78 -9.42 1.01 -4.19
CA VAL A 78 -7.98 0.81 -4.41
C VAL A 78 -7.76 -0.42 -5.28
N ALA A 79 -8.36 -1.56 -4.92
CA ALA A 79 -8.21 -2.82 -5.63
C ALA A 79 -8.65 -2.73 -7.09
N SER A 80 -9.84 -2.17 -7.35
CA SER A 80 -10.35 -1.97 -8.72
C SER A 80 -9.40 -1.10 -9.55
N SER A 81 -8.92 0.01 -8.97
CA SER A 81 -8.05 0.96 -9.68
C SER A 81 -6.67 0.38 -9.95
N LEU A 82 -6.13 -0.41 -9.02
CA LEU A 82 -4.86 -1.13 -9.21
C LEU A 82 -4.97 -2.17 -10.32
N LEU A 83 -6.03 -3.01 -10.31
CA LEU A 83 -6.24 -4.00 -11.37
C LEU A 83 -6.38 -3.36 -12.75
N GLU A 84 -7.14 -2.27 -12.85
CA GLU A 84 -7.27 -1.51 -14.09
C GLU A 84 -5.91 -0.92 -14.53
N THR A 85 -5.17 -0.32 -13.61
CA THR A 85 -3.87 0.30 -13.90
C THR A 85 -2.84 -0.75 -14.32
N THR A 86 -2.78 -1.90 -13.66
CA THR A 86 -1.91 -3.03 -14.02
C THR A 86 -2.21 -3.52 -15.44
N LYS A 87 -3.49 -3.68 -15.80
CA LYS A 87 -3.90 -4.05 -17.17
C LYS A 87 -3.44 -3.02 -18.20
N LEU A 88 -3.68 -1.74 -17.93
CA LEU A 88 -3.31 -0.64 -18.84
C LEU A 88 -1.79 -0.51 -19.01
N ARG A 89 -1.02 -0.77 -17.95
CA ARG A 89 0.44 -0.59 -17.93
C ARG A 89 1.23 -1.87 -18.20
N LYS A 90 0.54 -3.00 -18.40
CA LYS A 90 1.15 -4.32 -18.61
C LYS A 90 2.21 -4.65 -17.56
N ILE A 91 1.93 -4.31 -16.30
CA ILE A 91 2.84 -4.66 -15.19
C ILE A 91 2.93 -6.20 -15.15
N THR A 92 4.14 -6.72 -15.29
CA THR A 92 4.40 -8.15 -15.44
C THR A 92 4.38 -8.88 -14.10
N ALA A 93 4.30 -10.21 -14.15
CA ALA A 93 4.28 -11.09 -12.99
C ALA A 93 5.57 -11.05 -12.12
N GLU A 94 6.62 -10.34 -12.55
CA GLU A 94 7.79 -10.09 -11.70
C GLU A 94 7.43 -9.28 -10.44
N GLY A 95 6.28 -8.59 -10.47
CA GLY A 95 5.63 -8.04 -9.28
C GLY A 95 6.30 -6.78 -8.75
N ILE A 96 5.76 -6.28 -7.65
CA ILE A 96 6.33 -5.18 -6.87
C ILE A 96 7.23 -5.81 -5.80
N ARG A 97 8.49 -5.40 -5.72
CA ARG A 97 9.47 -5.96 -4.77
C ARG A 97 10.16 -4.85 -3.98
N VAL A 98 10.66 -5.20 -2.80
CA VAL A 98 11.61 -4.35 -2.09
C VAL A 98 12.96 -4.46 -2.79
N ASP A 99 13.53 -3.33 -3.17
CA ASP A 99 14.94 -3.22 -3.55
C ASP A 99 15.72 -2.70 -2.33
N GLY A 100 16.70 -3.48 -1.86
CA GLY A 100 17.44 -3.21 -0.63
C GLY A 100 16.67 -3.54 0.65
N SER A 101 16.73 -2.64 1.64
CA SER A 101 16.14 -2.83 2.98
C SER A 101 14.95 -1.90 3.21
N ALA A 102 13.93 -2.39 3.91
CA ALA A 102 12.81 -1.59 4.37
C ALA A 102 13.05 -1.12 5.80
N ALA A 103 12.80 0.16 6.05
CA ALA A 103 12.80 0.74 7.39
C ALA A 103 11.37 0.98 7.87
N PHE A 104 11.05 0.51 9.08
CA PHE A 104 9.81 0.90 9.74
C PHE A 104 9.97 2.29 10.34
N LEU A 105 9.21 3.25 9.81
CA LEU A 105 9.20 4.62 10.28
C LEU A 105 7.87 4.88 11.01
N PRO A 106 7.85 4.87 12.36
CA PRO A 106 6.67 5.28 13.12
C PRO A 106 6.50 6.79 12.95
N MET A 107 5.84 7.19 11.88
CA MET A 107 5.45 8.59 11.70
C MET A 107 4.23 8.87 12.57
N THR A 108 4.30 9.94 13.36
CA THR A 108 3.16 10.52 14.08
C THR A 108 1.98 10.76 13.11
N PRO A 109 0.73 10.81 13.60
CA PRO A 109 -0.45 10.03 13.13
C PRO A 109 -0.99 10.36 11.73
N VAL A 110 -0.13 10.44 10.71
CA VAL A 110 -0.47 11.06 9.44
C VAL A 110 0.09 10.31 8.22
N PHE A 111 1.20 9.58 8.33
CA PHE A 111 1.75 8.82 7.20
C PHE A 111 2.50 7.56 7.64
N VAL A 112 2.45 6.50 6.84
CA VAL A 112 3.50 5.46 6.82
C VAL A 112 4.06 5.48 5.41
N ARG A 113 5.36 5.74 5.28
CA ARG A 113 6.07 5.75 4.00
C ARG A 113 7.02 4.56 3.98
N ILE A 114 6.77 3.61 3.09
CA ILE A 114 7.77 2.63 2.69
C ILE A 114 8.54 3.30 1.55
N GLY A 115 9.75 3.77 1.83
CA GLY A 115 10.66 4.32 0.83
C GLY A 115 11.52 3.22 0.25
N LEU A 116 11.51 3.06 -1.06
CA LEU A 116 12.56 2.35 -1.80
C LEU A 116 13.67 3.36 -2.07
N THR A 117 14.90 3.02 -1.71
CA THR A 117 16.07 3.83 -2.00
C THR A 117 16.72 3.23 -3.25
N PHE A 118 16.83 4.03 -4.31
CA PHE A 118 17.50 3.65 -5.56
C PHE A 118 19.02 3.82 -5.43
#